data_AF-A0A1V5IVJ1-F1
#
_entry.id   AF-A0A1V5IVJ1-F1
#
_cell.length_a   1.000
_cell.length_b   1.000
_cell.length_c   1.000
_cell.angle_alpha   90.00
_cell.angle_beta   90.00
_cell.angle_gamma   90.00
#
_symmetry.space_group_name_H-M   'P 1'
#
loop_
_entity.id
_entity.type
_entity.pdbx_description
1 polymer ?
#
loop_
_entity_poly.entity_id
_entity_poly.type
_entity_poly.pdbx_seq_one_letter_code
_entity_poly.pdbx_strand_id
1 'polypeptide(L)'
;MTEAIEDGVILYEDNNPGFDAKGNFNPEPDLCLNPLVKLLEEDSRMRDEAILNYQLHLGTSKDHLRINIKSNSNIKSQWEEASKIKQAFEQRFGPDAMPIIKKDLAYSFRDQQLHDLDLFRAYIGIRSIIGRRNFAATYKPAILSRMIGCKNKAAFEAFSQEPHLRPTIERYGKRYQMDHLLHTLRDRGFIMYLSPGRRRSFYISKFMPPEDLAKLIKQSRNRYGMRERIRQAAATI
;
A
#
# COMPACT_ATOMS: atom_id res chain seq x y z
N MET A 1 18.68 19.38 -34.36
CA MET A 1 17.66 18.57 -35.07
C MET A 1 17.88 18.56 -36.58
N THR A 2 18.60 19.53 -37.15
CA THR A 2 18.92 19.62 -38.58
C THR A 2 20.09 18.73 -39.03
N GLU A 3 21.01 18.38 -38.12
CA GLU A 3 22.22 17.60 -38.48
C GLU A 3 21.95 16.11 -38.74
N ALA A 4 20.83 15.53 -38.26
CA ALA A 4 20.53 14.11 -38.46
C ALA A 4 19.91 13.79 -39.83
N ILE A 5 19.63 14.82 -40.64
CA ILE A 5 19.02 14.69 -41.97
C ILE A 5 20.11 14.48 -43.04
N GLU A 6 21.32 15.00 -42.84
CA GLU A 6 22.39 14.97 -43.85
C GLU A 6 23.15 13.63 -43.92
N ASP A 7 23.10 12.79 -42.89
CA ASP A 7 23.79 11.48 -42.86
C ASP A 7 22.95 10.31 -43.41
N GLY A 8 21.76 10.58 -43.98
CA GLY A 8 20.97 9.55 -44.69
C GLY A 8 20.35 8.45 -43.82
N VAL A 9 20.25 8.64 -42.50
CA VAL A 9 19.77 7.60 -41.56
C VAL A 9 18.25 7.67 -41.29
N ILE A 10 17.57 8.76 -41.65
CA ILE A 10 16.12 8.89 -41.46
C ILE A 10 15.44 9.09 -42.82
N LEU A 11 15.05 7.97 -43.43
CA LEU A 11 14.12 7.98 -44.57
C LEU A 11 12.73 8.34 -44.04
N TYR A 12 12.23 9.53 -44.41
CA TYR A 12 10.81 9.83 -44.29
C TYR A 12 10.09 9.06 -45.41
N GLU A 13 9.69 7.83 -45.12
CA GLU A 13 8.68 7.17 -45.94
C GLU A 13 7.33 7.86 -45.68
N ASP A 14 6.76 8.48 -46.71
CA ASP A 14 5.44 9.13 -46.70
C ASP A 14 4.29 8.17 -46.29
N ASN A 15 4.58 6.87 -46.22
CA ASN A 15 3.69 5.87 -45.65
C ASN A 15 4.03 5.68 -44.18
N ASN A 16 3.15 6.12 -43.30
CA ASN A 16 3.15 5.71 -41.90
C ASN A 16 2.61 4.26 -41.84
N PRO A 17 3.44 3.20 -41.96
CA PRO A 17 3.02 1.87 -42.42
C PRO A 17 2.16 1.11 -41.40
N GLY A 18 1.88 1.74 -40.27
CA GLY A 18 1.10 1.16 -39.21
C GLY A 18 0.06 2.06 -38.59
N PHE A 19 -0.16 3.28 -39.08
CA PHE A 19 -1.26 4.11 -38.58
C PHE A 19 -2.17 4.55 -39.73
N ASP A 20 -3.46 4.22 -39.63
CA ASP A 20 -4.44 4.72 -40.59
C ASP A 20 -4.76 6.21 -40.34
N ALA A 21 -5.47 6.83 -41.28
CA ALA A 21 -5.88 8.24 -41.18
C ALA A 21 -6.80 8.54 -39.98
N LYS A 22 -7.34 7.52 -39.30
CA LYS A 22 -8.15 7.63 -38.08
C LYS A 22 -7.32 7.41 -36.80
N GLY A 23 -6.01 7.18 -36.94
CA GLY A 23 -5.09 6.93 -35.84
C GLY A 23 -5.14 5.50 -35.29
N ASN A 24 -5.79 4.56 -35.99
CA ASN A 24 -5.75 3.15 -35.59
C ASN A 24 -4.41 2.55 -35.96
N PHE A 25 -3.83 1.78 -35.04
CA PHE A 25 -2.56 1.11 -35.26
C PHE A 25 -2.76 -0.25 -35.94
N ASN A 26 -2.45 -0.35 -37.24
CA ASN A 26 -2.52 -1.55 -38.07
C ASN A 26 -1.19 -1.75 -38.84
N PRO A 27 -0.09 -2.06 -38.14
CA PRO A 27 1.21 -2.29 -38.78
C PRO A 27 1.18 -3.53 -39.67
N GLU A 28 1.81 -3.44 -40.84
CA GLU A 28 2.02 -4.60 -41.70
C GLU A 28 2.93 -5.60 -40.97
N PRO A 29 2.48 -6.86 -40.76
CA PRO A 29 3.23 -7.79 -39.93
C PRO A 29 4.65 -8.08 -40.42
N ASP A 30 4.81 -8.28 -41.73
CA ASP A 30 6.11 -8.68 -42.30
C ASP A 30 7.13 -7.54 -42.34
N LEU A 31 6.66 -6.30 -42.52
CA LEU A 31 7.53 -5.12 -42.60
C LEU A 31 7.83 -4.50 -41.23
N CYS A 32 6.91 -4.59 -40.28
CA CYS A 32 7.02 -3.87 -39.01
C CYS A 32 7.07 -4.79 -37.78
N LEU A 33 6.22 -5.82 -37.71
CA LEU A 33 6.13 -6.66 -36.51
C LEU A 33 7.22 -7.74 -36.46
N ASN A 34 7.45 -8.46 -37.56
CA ASN A 34 8.41 -9.56 -37.60
C ASN A 34 9.86 -9.10 -37.34
N PRO A 35 10.34 -7.98 -37.93
CA PRO A 35 11.67 -7.46 -37.60
C PRO A 35 11.78 -7.02 -36.14
N LEU A 36 10.74 -6.41 -35.58
CA LEU A 36 10.71 -6.02 -34.17
C LEU A 36 10.74 -7.24 -33.23
N VAL A 37 9.94 -8.28 -33.53
CA VAL A 37 9.95 -9.52 -32.76
C VAL A 37 11.33 -10.17 -32.80
N LYS A 38 11.93 -10.27 -33.99
CA LYS A 38 13.28 -10.82 -34.15
C LYS A 38 14.32 -10.03 -33.34
N LEU A 39 14.25 -8.69 -33.37
CA LEU A 39 15.12 -7.82 -32.57
C LEU A 39 14.97 -8.09 -31.06
N LEU A 40 13.75 -8.27 -30.56
CA LEU A 40 13.48 -8.60 -29.15
C LEU A 40 13.90 -10.04 -28.80
N GLU A 41 13.93 -10.95 -29.76
CA GLU A 41 14.46 -12.31 -29.56
C GLU A 41 15.98 -12.32 -29.48
N GLU A 42 16.65 -11.52 -30.32
CA GLU A 42 18.11 -11.41 -30.38
C GLU A 42 18.69 -10.59 -29.20
N ASP A 43 17.99 -9.54 -28.75
CA ASP A 43 18.40 -8.72 -27.61
C ASP A 43 17.44 -8.87 -26.41
N SER A 44 17.81 -9.78 -25.51
CA SER A 44 17.09 -10.01 -24.25
C SER A 44 16.95 -8.77 -23.37
N ARG A 45 17.93 -7.86 -23.37
CA ARG A 45 17.88 -6.64 -22.56
C ARG A 45 16.85 -5.68 -23.13
N MET A 46 16.86 -5.48 -24.44
CA MET A 46 15.87 -4.65 -25.13
C MET A 46 14.45 -5.18 -24.89
N ARG A 47 14.28 -6.51 -24.95
CA ARG A 47 13.01 -7.17 -24.64
C ARG A 47 12.53 -6.88 -23.22
N ASP A 48 13.41 -7.04 -22.23
CA ASP A 48 13.05 -6.81 -20.83
C ASP A 48 12.70 -5.33 -20.57
N GLU A 49 13.41 -4.40 -21.20
CA GLU A 49 13.11 -2.96 -21.14
C GLU A 49 11.75 -2.64 -21.80
N ALA A 50 11.45 -3.25 -22.95
CA ALA A 50 10.17 -3.09 -23.63
C ALA A 50 9.00 -3.63 -22.79
N ILE A 51 9.16 -4.82 -22.20
CA ILE A 51 8.17 -5.41 -21.29
C ILE A 51 7.93 -4.51 -20.09
N LEU A 52 9.00 -4.02 -19.45
CA LEU A 52 8.89 -3.13 -18.30
C LEU A 52 8.16 -1.83 -18.68
N ASN A 53 8.50 -1.24 -19.83
CA ASN A 53 7.86 -0.03 -20.33
C ASN A 53 6.35 -0.24 -20.51
N TYR A 54 5.96 -1.35 -21.16
CA TYR A 54 4.55 -1.71 -21.33
C TYR A 54 3.83 -1.89 -19.98
N GLN A 55 4.43 -2.62 -19.04
CA GLN A 55 3.86 -2.84 -17.71
C GLN A 55 3.67 -1.53 -16.93
N LEU A 56 4.64 -0.61 -17.02
CA LEU A 56 4.56 0.70 -16.40
C LEU A 56 3.39 1.51 -16.99
N HIS A 57 3.31 1.62 -18.32
CA HIS A 57 2.23 2.35 -18.98
C HIS A 57 0.85 1.77 -18.67
N LEU A 58 0.72 0.43 -18.67
CA LEU A 58 -0.52 -0.24 -18.29
C LEU A 58 -0.89 0.08 -16.83
N GLY A 59 0.05 -0.07 -15.90
CA GLY A 59 -0.16 0.21 -14.48
C GLY A 59 -0.52 1.68 -14.20
N THR A 60 0.00 2.62 -14.97
CA THR A 60 -0.27 4.06 -14.80
C THR A 60 -1.43 4.59 -15.62
N SER A 61 -2.03 3.75 -16.47
CA SER A 61 -3.20 4.09 -17.28
C SER A 61 -4.38 4.61 -16.45
N LYS A 62 -5.34 5.26 -17.12
CA LYS A 62 -6.54 5.84 -16.49
C LYS A 62 -7.36 4.81 -15.71
N ASP A 63 -7.39 3.57 -16.20
CA ASP A 63 -8.15 2.47 -15.61
C ASP A 63 -7.47 1.85 -14.37
N HIS A 64 -6.16 2.10 -14.21
CA HIS A 64 -5.34 1.56 -13.12
C HIS A 64 -4.98 2.66 -12.13
N LEU A 65 -3.71 3.09 -12.05
CA LEU A 65 -3.28 4.08 -11.06
C LEU A 65 -3.61 5.52 -11.47
N ARG A 66 -3.82 5.81 -12.75
CA ARG A 66 -4.05 7.17 -13.26
C ARG A 66 -2.93 8.13 -12.79
N ILE A 67 -1.68 7.72 -12.96
CA ILE A 67 -0.49 8.51 -12.64
C ILE A 67 0.18 8.92 -13.95
N ASN A 68 0.72 10.13 -14.03
CA ASN A 68 1.54 10.52 -15.17
C ASN A 68 3.00 10.11 -14.94
N ILE A 69 3.57 9.31 -15.85
CA ILE A 69 4.98 8.95 -15.82
C ILE A 69 5.78 10.05 -16.50
N LYS A 70 6.70 10.69 -15.76
CA LYS A 70 7.67 11.63 -16.33
C LYS A 70 8.96 10.97 -16.81
N SER A 71 9.32 9.84 -16.21
CA SER A 71 10.57 9.13 -16.49
C SER A 71 10.49 7.68 -16.01
N ASN A 72 10.64 6.73 -16.93
CA ASN A 72 10.69 5.30 -16.61
C ASN A 72 11.91 4.95 -15.76
N SER A 73 13.08 5.55 -16.06
CA SER A 73 14.31 5.31 -15.31
C SER A 73 14.18 5.75 -13.85
N ASN A 74 13.55 6.90 -13.60
CA ASN A 74 13.31 7.37 -12.23
C ASN A 74 12.34 6.44 -11.48
N ILE A 75 11.24 6.01 -12.11
CA ILE A 75 10.30 5.07 -11.48
C ILE A 75 10.99 3.75 -11.14
N LYS A 76 11.80 3.22 -12.06
CA LYS A 76 12.57 1.99 -11.83
C LYS A 76 13.52 2.15 -10.64
N SER A 77 14.30 3.22 -10.61
CA SER A 77 15.23 3.52 -9.51
C SER A 77 14.52 3.60 -8.16
N GLN A 78 13.40 4.34 -8.08
CA GLN A 78 12.60 4.46 -6.86
C GLN A 78 11.99 3.12 -6.42
N TRP A 79 11.55 2.30 -7.37
CA TRP A 79 11.04 0.96 -7.08
C TRP A 79 12.13 0.03 -6.56
N GLU A 80 13.33 0.09 -7.12
CA GLU A 80 14.49 -0.69 -6.65
C GLU A 80 14.91 -0.27 -5.24
N GLU A 81 14.95 1.04 -4.96
CA GLU A 81 15.23 1.57 -3.64
C GLU A 81 14.18 1.09 -2.61
N ALA A 82 12.89 1.25 -2.92
CA ALA A 82 11.81 0.78 -2.06
C ALA A 82 11.87 -0.74 -1.82
N SER A 83 12.24 -1.51 -2.84
CA SER A 83 12.42 -2.96 -2.75
C SER A 83 13.57 -3.33 -1.83
N LYS A 84 14.70 -2.62 -1.90
CA LYS A 84 15.85 -2.81 -0.99
C LYS A 84 15.48 -2.50 0.46
N ILE A 85 14.78 -1.38 0.69
CA ILE A 85 14.30 -1.00 2.04
C ILE A 85 13.40 -2.10 2.62
N LYS A 86 12.43 -2.58 1.82
CA LYS A 86 11.54 -3.66 2.22
C LYS A 86 12.32 -4.94 2.54
N GLN A 87 13.23 -5.37 1.66
CA GLN A 87 14.04 -6.56 1.88
C GLN A 87 14.89 -6.46 3.15
N ALA A 88 15.55 -5.33 3.38
CA ALA A 88 16.36 -5.10 4.57
C ALA A 88 15.51 -5.17 5.86
N PHE A 89 14.29 -4.61 5.82
CA PHE A 89 13.35 -4.74 6.92
C PHE A 89 12.92 -6.20 7.15
N GLU A 90 12.51 -6.89 6.09
CA GLU A 90 12.00 -8.27 6.17
C GLU A 90 13.07 -9.27 6.61
N GLN A 91 14.33 -9.07 6.22
CA GLN A 91 15.46 -9.88 6.70
C GLN A 91 15.67 -9.74 8.21
N ARG A 92 15.49 -8.54 8.77
CA ARG A 92 15.74 -8.27 10.20
C ARG A 92 14.54 -8.60 11.09
N PHE A 93 13.32 -8.32 10.62
CA PHE A 93 12.12 -8.34 11.45
C PHE A 93 11.06 -9.34 10.95
N GLY A 94 11.32 -10.04 9.84
CA GLY A 94 10.39 -10.93 9.15
C GLY A 94 9.40 -10.18 8.24
N PRO A 95 8.42 -10.86 7.62
CA PRO A 95 7.54 -10.31 6.59
C PRO A 95 6.83 -9.00 6.98
N ASP A 96 6.82 -8.02 6.09
CA ASP A 96 6.21 -6.72 6.37
C ASP A 96 4.68 -6.78 6.29
N ALA A 97 4.01 -5.93 7.06
CA ALA A 97 2.56 -5.83 7.04
C ALA A 97 2.13 -4.91 5.90
N MET A 98 1.48 -5.49 4.87
CA MET A 98 0.99 -4.75 3.69
C MET A 98 -0.53 -4.53 3.77
N PRO A 99 -1.01 -3.45 4.40
CA PRO A 99 -2.44 -3.14 4.44
C PRO A 99 -2.94 -2.70 3.06
N ILE A 100 -4.16 -3.12 2.72
CA ILE A 100 -4.83 -2.71 1.49
C ILE A 100 -5.65 -1.45 1.77
N ILE A 101 -5.51 -0.45 0.90
CA ILE A 101 -6.31 0.80 0.89
C ILE A 101 -6.76 1.12 -0.54
N LYS A 102 -7.81 1.93 -0.69
CA LYS A 102 -8.23 2.43 -2.01
C LYS A 102 -7.21 3.44 -2.53
N LYS A 103 -6.86 3.35 -3.82
CA LYS A 103 -5.91 4.29 -4.47
C LYS A 103 -6.35 5.75 -4.33
N ASP A 104 -7.63 6.05 -4.51
CA ASP A 104 -8.14 7.43 -4.49
C ASP A 104 -8.03 8.03 -3.09
N LEU A 105 -8.18 7.20 -2.05
CA LEU A 105 -7.93 7.62 -0.68
C LEU A 105 -6.46 7.96 -0.47
N ALA A 106 -5.54 7.11 -0.96
CA ALA A 106 -4.11 7.40 -0.88
C ALA A 106 -3.75 8.72 -1.59
N TYR A 107 -4.33 8.97 -2.77
CA TYR A 107 -4.13 10.22 -3.50
C TYR A 107 -4.74 11.42 -2.79
N SER A 108 -5.88 11.27 -2.10
CA SER A 108 -6.45 12.37 -1.31
C SER A 108 -5.53 12.83 -0.17
N PHE A 109 -4.78 11.91 0.46
CA PHE A 109 -3.78 12.27 1.47
C PHE A 109 -2.48 12.84 0.88
N ARG A 110 -2.12 12.43 -0.34
CA ARG A 110 -0.90 12.89 -1.04
C ARG A 110 -1.08 14.27 -1.69
N ASP A 111 -2.18 14.45 -2.41
CA ASP A 111 -2.38 15.56 -3.37
C ASP A 111 -3.39 16.62 -2.92
N GLN A 112 -4.23 16.32 -1.91
CA GLN A 112 -5.29 17.24 -1.45
C GLN A 112 -5.04 17.72 -0.01
N GLN A 113 -5.89 18.65 0.45
CA GLN A 113 -5.86 19.29 1.78
C GLN A 113 -5.91 18.36 3.01
N LEU A 114 -6.08 17.04 2.83
CA LEU A 114 -6.01 16.06 3.91
C LEU A 114 -4.56 15.79 4.38
N HIS A 115 -3.61 16.72 4.16
CA HIS A 115 -2.16 16.66 4.44
C HIS A 115 -1.73 16.36 5.89
N ASP A 116 -2.56 15.70 6.68
CA ASP A 116 -2.20 15.09 7.95
C ASP A 116 -1.62 13.68 7.69
N LEU A 117 -0.31 13.65 7.45
CA LEU A 117 0.43 12.40 7.26
C LEU A 117 0.34 11.47 8.48
N ASP A 118 0.21 12.02 9.68
CA ASP A 118 0.09 11.21 10.90
C ASP A 118 -1.28 10.53 10.98
N LEU A 119 -2.34 11.24 10.57
CA LEU A 119 -3.67 10.66 10.40
C LEU A 119 -3.65 9.50 9.40
N PHE A 120 -2.96 9.68 8.27
CA PHE A 120 -2.82 8.62 7.26
C PHE A 120 -2.04 7.42 7.80
N ARG A 121 -0.90 7.65 8.45
CA ARG A 121 -0.08 6.62 9.10
C ARG A 121 -0.86 5.84 10.15
N ALA A 122 -1.67 6.52 10.96
CA ALA A 122 -2.53 5.88 11.96
C ALA A 122 -3.62 5.03 11.31
N TYR A 123 -4.28 5.55 10.28
CA TYR A 123 -5.27 4.79 9.53
C TYR A 123 -4.68 3.50 8.93
N ILE A 124 -3.55 3.61 8.22
CA ILE A 124 -2.82 2.46 7.63
C ILE A 124 -2.38 1.49 8.73
N GLY A 125 -1.81 2.01 9.82
CA GLY A 125 -1.38 1.20 10.96
C GLY A 125 -2.53 0.39 11.55
N ILE A 126 -3.68 1.01 11.78
CA ILE A 126 -4.91 0.34 12.27
C ILE A 126 -5.41 -0.70 11.26
N ARG A 127 -5.43 -0.38 9.96
CA ARG A 127 -5.79 -1.34 8.90
C ARG A 127 -4.89 -2.57 8.92
N SER A 128 -3.59 -2.38 9.16
CA SER A 128 -2.62 -3.48 9.24
C SER A 128 -2.87 -4.39 10.46
N ILE A 129 -3.32 -3.83 11.59
CA ILE A 129 -3.69 -4.60 12.79
C ILE A 129 -4.94 -5.42 12.54
N ILE A 130 -5.96 -4.83 11.92
CA ILE A 130 -7.23 -5.52 11.62
C ILE A 130 -6.98 -6.63 10.59
N GLY A 131 -6.23 -6.33 9.53
CA GLY A 131 -5.94 -7.26 8.43
C GLY A 131 -7.22 -7.68 7.69
N ARG A 132 -7.41 -8.98 7.50
CA ARG A 132 -8.61 -9.55 6.85
C ARG A 132 -9.83 -9.63 7.76
N ARG A 133 -9.70 -9.35 9.06
CA ARG A 133 -10.79 -9.43 10.04
C ARG A 133 -11.75 -8.24 9.90
N ASN A 134 -12.91 -8.35 10.56
CA ASN A 134 -13.88 -7.26 10.70
C ASN A 134 -13.49 -6.28 11.82
N PHE A 135 -12.91 -6.82 12.90
CA PHE A 135 -12.44 -6.06 14.05
C PHE A 135 -11.21 -6.71 14.68
N ALA A 136 -10.48 -5.96 15.50
CA ALA A 136 -9.38 -6.46 16.31
C ALA A 136 -9.35 -5.76 17.68
N ALA A 137 -8.91 -6.48 18.71
CA ALA A 137 -8.55 -5.86 19.98
C ALA A 137 -7.12 -5.30 19.87
N THR A 138 -6.90 -4.09 20.32
CA THR A 138 -5.60 -3.42 20.28
C THR A 138 -5.42 -2.49 21.48
N TYR A 139 -4.25 -1.85 21.55
CA TYR A 139 -3.90 -0.82 22.53
C TYR A 139 -3.12 0.30 21.83
N LYS A 140 -3.12 1.50 22.42
CA LYS A 140 -2.51 2.70 21.83
C LYS A 140 -1.03 2.54 21.45
N PRO A 141 -0.15 1.99 22.31
CA PRO A 141 1.23 1.70 21.90
C PRO A 141 1.37 0.79 20.67
N ALA A 142 0.47 -0.19 20.47
CA ALA A 142 0.51 -1.02 19.25
C ALA A 142 0.14 -0.21 18.00
N ILE A 143 -0.81 0.73 18.11
CA ILE A 143 -1.13 1.65 17.01
C ILE A 143 0.07 2.54 16.70
N LEU A 144 0.69 3.13 17.72
CA LEU A 144 1.89 3.96 17.55
C LEU A 144 3.03 3.19 16.88
N SER A 145 3.27 1.95 17.31
CA SER A 145 4.26 1.08 16.68
C SER A 145 3.96 0.87 15.19
N ARG A 146 2.70 0.62 14.84
CA ARG A 146 2.28 0.45 13.45
C ARG A 146 2.29 1.73 12.63
N MET A 147 2.06 2.90 13.23
CA MET A 147 2.17 4.21 12.57
C MET A 147 3.57 4.46 12.01
N ILE A 148 4.60 3.99 12.72
CA ILE A 148 5.99 4.11 12.29
C ILE A 148 6.49 2.88 11.50
N GLY A 149 5.58 2.03 11.02
CA GLY A 149 5.92 0.84 10.21
C GLY A 149 6.40 -0.38 11.02
N CYS A 150 6.39 -0.33 12.35
CA CYS A 150 6.88 -1.42 13.18
C CYS A 150 5.76 -2.42 13.52
N LYS A 151 5.98 -3.70 13.23
CA LYS A 151 4.99 -4.75 13.51
C LYS A 151 5.16 -5.44 14.87
N ASN A 152 6.37 -5.41 15.42
CA ASN A 152 6.77 -6.10 16.64
C ASN A 152 7.66 -5.20 17.50
N LYS A 153 7.93 -5.65 18.74
CA LYS A 153 8.71 -4.90 19.73
C LYS A 153 10.15 -4.65 19.27
N ALA A 154 10.80 -5.64 18.66
CA ALA A 154 12.18 -5.54 18.18
C ALA A 154 12.33 -4.46 17.09
N ALA A 155 11.41 -4.41 16.13
CA ALA A 155 11.38 -3.35 15.11
C ALA A 155 11.16 -1.98 15.75
N PHE A 156 10.24 -1.87 16.71
CA PHE A 156 9.98 -0.62 17.41
C PHE A 156 11.21 -0.13 18.19
N GLU A 157 11.93 -1.00 18.88
CA GLU A 157 13.15 -0.65 19.61
C GLU A 157 14.23 -0.11 18.66
N ALA A 158 14.44 -0.77 17.51
CA ALA A 158 15.38 -0.28 16.49
C ALA A 158 14.95 1.09 15.92
N PHE A 159 13.70 1.21 15.48
CA PHE A 159 13.20 2.42 14.81
C PHE A 159 13.00 3.58 15.78
N SER A 160 12.83 3.32 17.08
CA SER A 160 12.72 4.38 18.08
C SER A 160 13.97 5.25 18.20
N GLN A 161 15.12 4.74 17.77
CA GLN A 161 16.38 5.47 17.79
C GLN A 161 16.52 6.44 16.61
N GLU A 162 15.75 6.23 15.54
CA GLU A 162 15.80 7.00 14.31
C GLU A 162 15.34 8.46 14.54
N PRO A 163 16.20 9.47 14.29
CA PRO A 163 15.89 10.87 14.59
C PRO A 163 14.60 11.37 13.95
N HIS A 164 14.31 10.93 12.73
CA HIS A 164 13.14 11.36 11.96
C HIS A 164 11.80 10.82 12.52
N LEU A 165 11.82 9.77 13.34
CA LEU A 165 10.62 9.17 13.95
C LEU A 165 10.33 9.69 15.36
N ARG A 166 11.33 10.24 16.06
CA ARG A 166 11.20 10.75 17.43
C ARG A 166 10.04 11.73 17.61
N PRO A 167 9.81 12.74 16.74
CA PRO A 167 8.71 13.68 16.90
C PRO A 167 7.34 12.98 16.92
N THR A 168 7.16 11.95 16.09
CA THR A 168 5.92 11.17 16.02
C THR A 168 5.72 10.36 17.31
N ILE A 169 6.80 9.70 17.76
CA ILE A 169 6.78 8.86 18.97
C ILE A 169 6.48 9.70 20.21
N GLU A 170 7.13 10.85 20.37
CA GLU A 170 6.93 11.75 21.52
C GLU A 170 5.53 12.37 21.53
N ARG A 171 5.05 12.80 20.36
CA ARG A 171 3.71 13.40 20.23
C ARG A 171 2.62 12.40 20.59
N TYR A 172 2.62 11.23 19.95
CA TYR A 172 1.54 10.25 20.10
C TYR A 172 1.79 9.21 21.21
N GLY A 173 2.95 9.24 21.86
CA GLY A 173 3.16 8.59 23.15
C GLY A 173 2.29 9.21 24.24
N LYS A 174 1.94 10.51 24.11
CA LYS A 174 1.03 11.21 25.02
C LYS A 174 -0.40 10.74 24.78
N ARG A 175 -1.06 10.29 25.86
CA ARG A 175 -2.44 9.76 25.83
C ARG A 175 -3.42 10.69 25.12
N TYR A 176 -3.39 11.99 25.46
CA TYR A 176 -4.31 12.99 24.91
C TYR A 176 -4.17 13.14 23.39
N GLN A 177 -2.94 13.21 22.88
CA GLN A 177 -2.68 13.38 21.45
C GLN A 177 -3.12 12.15 20.65
N MET A 178 -2.85 10.95 21.17
CA MET A 178 -3.34 9.71 20.55
C MET A 178 -4.89 9.62 20.61
N ASP A 179 -5.51 10.01 21.72
CA ASP A 179 -6.98 10.05 21.81
C ASP A 179 -7.59 11.02 20.79
N HIS A 180 -7.02 12.23 20.66
CA HIS A 180 -7.43 13.19 19.66
C HIS A 180 -7.30 12.64 18.24
N LEU A 181 -6.18 11.99 17.92
CA LEU A 181 -5.96 11.36 16.61
C LEU A 181 -7.03 10.29 16.30
N LEU A 182 -7.35 9.44 17.27
CA LEU A 182 -8.36 8.39 17.12
C LEU A 182 -9.78 8.96 16.99
N HIS A 183 -10.11 10.04 17.72
CA HIS A 183 -11.37 10.76 17.55
C HIS A 183 -11.48 11.34 16.14
N THR A 184 -10.44 12.04 15.65
CA THR A 184 -10.43 12.58 14.29
C THR A 184 -10.62 11.51 13.23
N LEU A 185 -9.98 10.33 13.38
CA LEU A 185 -10.17 9.20 12.46
C LEU A 185 -11.62 8.69 12.47
N ARG A 186 -12.24 8.65 13.65
CA ARG A 186 -13.63 8.22 13.80
C ARG A 186 -14.60 9.24 13.20
N ASP A 187 -14.42 10.52 13.50
CA ASP A 187 -15.32 11.59 13.06
C ASP A 187 -15.30 11.74 11.53
N ARG A 188 -14.15 11.45 10.90
CA ARG A 188 -14.00 11.38 9.44
C ARG A 188 -14.45 10.04 8.84
N GLY A 189 -14.96 9.11 9.65
CA GLY A 189 -15.49 7.82 9.20
C GLY A 189 -14.42 6.81 8.73
N PHE A 190 -13.15 7.01 9.05
CA PHE A 190 -12.08 6.10 8.65
C PHE A 190 -12.02 4.82 9.47
N ILE A 191 -12.36 4.91 10.74
CA ILE A 191 -12.36 3.78 11.68
C ILE A 191 -13.57 3.90 12.61
N MET A 192 -13.94 2.78 13.24
CA MET A 192 -14.77 2.80 14.43
C MET A 192 -14.02 2.12 15.56
N TYR A 193 -14.26 2.55 16.80
CA TYR A 193 -13.71 1.86 17.96
C TYR A 193 -14.64 1.87 19.16
N LEU A 194 -14.49 0.85 19.98
CA LEU A 194 -15.22 0.66 21.23
C LEU A 194 -14.21 0.44 22.36
N SER A 195 -14.22 1.33 23.33
CA SER A 195 -13.42 1.21 24.56
C SER A 195 -14.26 0.52 25.64
N PRO A 196 -13.98 -0.75 26.00
CA PRO A 196 -14.69 -1.44 27.07
C PRO A 196 -14.20 -0.94 28.44
N GLY A 197 -14.69 0.23 28.86
CA GLY A 197 -14.52 0.77 30.21
C GLY A 197 -13.10 0.67 30.79
N ARG A 198 -12.96 0.05 31.97
CA ARG A 198 -11.72 0.01 32.78
C ARG A 198 -10.51 -0.71 32.15
N ARG A 199 -10.60 -1.27 30.94
CA ARG A 199 -9.48 -1.98 30.29
C ARG A 199 -8.64 -1.04 29.43
N ARG A 200 -7.32 -1.27 29.42
CA ARG A 200 -6.39 -0.55 28.53
C ARG A 200 -6.53 -0.93 27.06
N SER A 201 -7.07 -2.12 26.77
CA SER A 201 -7.35 -2.57 25.41
C SER A 201 -8.74 -2.15 24.94
N PHE A 202 -8.83 -1.79 23.67
CA PHE A 202 -10.07 -1.41 23.01
C PHE A 202 -10.20 -2.12 21.66
N TYR A 203 -11.42 -2.15 21.14
CA TYR A 203 -11.72 -2.83 19.89
C TYR A 203 -11.80 -1.82 18.76
N ILE A 204 -11.12 -2.10 17.65
CA ILE A 204 -11.12 -1.29 16.43
C ILE A 204 -11.80 -2.07 15.30
N SER A 205 -12.57 -1.38 14.46
CA SER A 205 -13.26 -1.95 13.30
C SER A 205 -13.13 -1.03 12.09
N LYS A 206 -13.33 -1.61 10.89
CA LYS A 206 -13.25 -0.87 9.63
C LYS A 206 -14.45 0.04 9.40
N PHE A 207 -15.65 -0.48 9.62
CA PHE A 207 -16.91 0.19 9.28
C PHE A 207 -18.06 -0.14 10.23
N MET A 208 -17.81 -0.92 11.28
CA MET A 208 -18.87 -1.42 12.15
C MET A 208 -19.13 -0.42 13.28
N PRO A 209 -20.37 0.07 13.42
CA PRO A 209 -20.75 0.94 14.52
C PRO A 209 -20.43 0.31 15.88
N PRO A 210 -20.13 1.11 16.92
CA PRO A 210 -19.79 0.60 18.25
C PRO A 210 -20.83 -0.36 18.85
N GLU A 211 -22.11 -0.15 18.58
CA GLU A 211 -23.22 -0.98 19.08
C GLU A 211 -23.19 -2.40 18.52
N ASP A 212 -23.02 -2.52 17.20
CA ASP A 212 -22.93 -3.83 16.53
C ASP A 212 -21.62 -4.54 16.87
N LEU A 213 -20.55 -3.77 17.03
CA LEU A 213 -19.28 -4.29 17.53
C LEU A 213 -19.44 -4.87 18.95
N ALA A 214 -20.17 -4.19 19.83
CA ALA A 214 -20.45 -4.69 21.18
C ALA A 214 -21.26 -5.99 21.17
N LYS A 215 -22.27 -6.11 20.30
CA LYS A 215 -23.05 -7.35 20.11
C LYS A 215 -22.15 -8.51 19.65
N LEU A 216 -21.30 -8.29 18.64
CA LEU A 216 -20.38 -9.32 18.14
C LEU A 216 -19.33 -9.73 19.17
N ILE A 217 -18.80 -8.80 19.94
CA ILE A 217 -17.86 -9.10 21.02
C ILE A 217 -18.53 -9.99 22.08
N LYS A 218 -19.77 -9.67 22.47
CA LYS A 218 -20.55 -10.48 23.43
C LYS A 218 -20.79 -11.89 22.89
N GLN A 219 -21.21 -12.01 21.63
CA GLN A 219 -21.41 -13.32 20.98
C GLN A 219 -20.12 -14.12 20.84
N SER A 220 -19.00 -13.48 20.50
CA SER A 220 -17.69 -14.13 20.38
C SER A 220 -17.19 -14.65 21.73
N ARG A 221 -17.37 -13.87 22.80
CA ARG A 221 -17.00 -14.30 24.16
C ARG A 221 -17.85 -15.48 24.64
N ASN A 222 -19.16 -15.44 24.38
CA ASN A 222 -20.06 -16.53 24.74
C ASN A 222 -19.70 -17.84 24.03
N ARG A 223 -19.39 -17.77 22.72
CA ARG A 223 -18.93 -18.94 21.95
C ARG A 223 -17.61 -19.50 22.46
N TYR A 224 -16.66 -18.63 22.81
CA TYR A 224 -15.37 -19.06 23.35
C TYR A 224 -15.53 -19.73 24.73
N GLY A 225 -16.29 -19.13 25.63
CA GLY A 225 -16.58 -19.71 26.95
C GLY A 225 -17.34 -21.04 26.85
N MET A 226 -18.23 -21.20 25.86
CA MET A 226 -18.90 -22.47 25.60
C MET A 226 -17.91 -23.55 25.13
N ARG A 227 -16.99 -23.22 24.22
CA ARG A 227 -15.94 -24.15 23.75
C ARG A 227 -14.99 -24.57 24.87
N GLU A 228 -14.60 -23.66 25.77
CA GLU A 228 -13.78 -24.00 26.93
C GLU A 228 -14.51 -24.94 27.89
N ARG A 229 -15.80 -24.70 28.17
CA ARG A 229 -16.62 -25.60 28.99
C ARG A 229 -16.75 -27.00 28.39
N ILE A 230 -16.96 -27.10 27.07
CA ILE A 230 -17.00 -28.39 26.36
C ILE A 230 -15.65 -29.12 26.47
N ARG A 231 -14.54 -28.39 26.30
CA ARG A 231 -13.19 -28.97 26.40
C ARG A 231 -12.86 -29.43 27.82
N GLN A 232 -13.32 -28.71 28.85
CA GLN A 232 -13.17 -29.11 30.25
C GLN A 232 -14.04 -30.33 30.59
N ALA A 233 -15.30 -30.35 30.15
CA ALA A 233 -16.20 -31.50 30.35
C ALA A 233 -15.67 -32.76 29.66
N ALA A 234 -15.11 -32.64 28.45
CA ALA A 234 -14.50 -33.75 27.72
C ALA A 234 -13.16 -34.24 28.31
N ALA A 235 -12.51 -33.45 29.16
CA ALA A 235 -11.28 -33.83 29.85
C ALA A 235 -11.52 -34.45 31.23
N THR A 236 -12.78 -34.51 31.67
CA THR A 236 -13.19 -35.07 32.99
C THR A 236 -13.89 -36.44 32.83
N ILE A 237 -13.95 -36.97 31.61
CA ILE A 237 -14.39 -38.33 31.25
C ILE A 237 -13.14 -39.13 30.89
#